data_AF-A0A0P7W6W3-F1
#
_entry.id   AF-A0A0P7W6W3-F1
#
_cell.length_a   1.000
_cell.length_b   1.000
_cell.length_c   1.000
_cell.angle_alpha   90.00
_cell.angle_beta   90.00
_cell.angle_gamma   90.00
#
_symmetry.space_group_name_H-M   'P 1'
#
loop_
_entity.id
_entity.type
_entity.pdbx_description
1 polymer ?
#
loop_
_entity_poly.entity_id
_entity_poly.type
_entity_poly.pdbx_seq_one_letter_code
_entity_poly.pdbx_strand_id
1 'polypeptide(L)'
;DDGGEGEEVGGAHEAEVGVAQGAAAGGDEAQDNGRHRDAVTVERLRCKEHGQEGSLYCRPDERIICVVCAVQGEHRGHEIITLREAYLWQKSKAGVDLLSSTQEMAEKIKSKWTSSELSTEQLEEYVNQQFDELHRLVRLEEQRTLHLVDLKEAFLTAQAAEKIAEITVHTERLQEEMAAITQQLGALDQAGEANPRQGAAVSQPTRDVLLPPLSRPLFLAGA
;
A
#
# COMPACT_ATOMS: atom_id res chain seq x y z
N ASP A 1 -27.05 -60.65 -61.28
CA ASP A 1 -25.79 -61.34 -61.54
C ASP A 1 -24.77 -60.66 -60.65
N ASP A 2 -24.25 -61.42 -59.67
CA ASP A 2 -23.35 -61.05 -58.55
C ASP A 2 -23.81 -59.93 -57.58
N GLY A 3 -23.75 -60.04 -56.24
CA GLY A 3 -23.16 -61.01 -55.31
C GLY A 3 -22.75 -60.28 -54.00
N GLY A 4 -23.04 -60.87 -52.83
CA GLY A 4 -22.53 -60.51 -51.47
C GLY A 4 -23.37 -59.50 -50.67
N GLU A 5 -24.17 -59.86 -49.63
CA GLU A 5 -23.80 -60.35 -48.27
C GLU A 5 -22.83 -59.39 -47.55
N GLY A 6 -23.00 -58.90 -46.31
CA GLY A 6 -23.89 -59.16 -45.18
C GLY A 6 -23.21 -58.59 -43.91
N GLU A 7 -23.99 -58.42 -42.84
CA GLU A 7 -23.58 -58.25 -41.41
C GLU A 7 -23.06 -56.90 -40.85
N GLU A 8 -23.99 -56.13 -40.30
CA GLU A 8 -24.28 -55.96 -38.86
C GLU A 8 -23.19 -55.75 -37.76
N VAL A 9 -23.54 -54.78 -36.87
CA VAL A 9 -23.33 -54.69 -35.40
C VAL A 9 -22.07 -54.00 -34.85
N GLY A 10 -22.30 -52.79 -34.29
CA GLY A 10 -22.36 -52.60 -32.83
C GLY A 10 -21.14 -52.08 -32.06
N GLY A 11 -21.44 -51.24 -31.06
CA GLY A 11 -20.78 -51.33 -29.74
C GLY A 11 -19.71 -50.29 -29.40
N ALA A 12 -20.02 -49.49 -28.38
CA ALA A 12 -19.18 -48.48 -27.75
C ALA A 12 -17.95 -49.04 -27.00
N HIS A 13 -16.92 -48.20 -26.79
CA HIS A 13 -16.14 -48.22 -25.55
C HIS A 13 -15.41 -46.89 -25.30
N GLU A 14 -15.74 -46.25 -24.18
CA GLU A 14 -14.92 -45.24 -23.52
C GLU A 14 -13.73 -45.91 -22.77
N ALA A 15 -12.92 -45.07 -22.12
CA ALA A 15 -11.90 -45.37 -21.09
C ALA A 15 -10.44 -45.45 -21.64
N GLU A 16 -9.37 -44.96 -21.01
CA GLU A 16 -9.11 -44.40 -19.67
C GLU A 16 -7.96 -43.38 -19.71
N VAL A 17 -7.94 -42.53 -18.69
CA VAL A 17 -6.86 -41.63 -18.30
C VAL A 17 -5.72 -42.45 -17.68
N GLY A 18 -4.54 -42.41 -18.29
CA GLY A 18 -3.31 -43.03 -17.76
C GLY A 18 -2.44 -42.01 -17.03
N VAL A 19 -2.41 -42.10 -15.70
CA VAL A 19 -1.45 -41.42 -14.81
C VAL A 19 -0.09 -42.12 -14.92
N ALA A 20 0.98 -41.35 -15.16
CA ALA A 20 2.35 -41.80 -14.93
C ALA A 20 3.02 -40.90 -13.89
N GLN A 21 3.33 -41.49 -12.74
CA GLN A 21 4.18 -40.93 -11.69
C GLN A 21 5.65 -41.26 -11.98
N GLY A 22 6.52 -40.27 -11.78
CA GLY A 22 7.97 -40.44 -11.74
C GLY A 22 8.62 -39.29 -10.96
N ALA A 23 8.95 -39.54 -9.69
CA ALA A 23 9.87 -38.76 -8.86
C ALA A 23 11.32 -39.16 -9.23
N ALA A 24 12.41 -38.44 -8.97
CA ALA A 24 12.71 -37.29 -8.11
C ALA A 24 14.06 -36.64 -8.52
N ALA A 25 14.29 -35.44 -7.99
CA ALA A 25 15.57 -34.91 -7.49
C ALA A 25 16.62 -34.33 -8.47
N GLY A 26 16.65 -33.00 -8.50
CA GLY A 26 17.81 -32.17 -8.82
C GLY A 26 17.50 -30.77 -8.34
N GLY A 27 17.88 -30.46 -7.11
CA GLY A 27 17.56 -29.20 -6.45
C GLY A 27 18.36 -28.03 -6.99
N ASP A 28 17.66 -26.99 -7.42
CA ASP A 28 18.09 -25.62 -7.20
C ASP A 28 17.07 -25.02 -6.25
N GLU A 29 17.49 -24.85 -4.99
CA GLU A 29 16.77 -24.02 -4.03
C GLU A 29 16.83 -22.59 -4.58
N ALA A 30 15.86 -22.24 -5.40
CA ALA A 30 15.52 -20.86 -5.64
C ALA A 30 15.14 -20.29 -4.27
N GLN A 31 16.10 -19.61 -3.65
CA GLN A 31 15.86 -18.69 -2.55
C GLN A 31 14.80 -17.70 -3.04
N ASP A 32 13.54 -18.02 -2.75
CA ASP A 32 12.49 -17.05 -2.58
C ASP A 32 12.90 -16.17 -1.40
N ASN A 33 13.80 -15.23 -1.67
CA ASN A 33 13.85 -13.99 -0.94
C ASN A 33 12.58 -13.25 -1.34
N GLY A 34 11.45 -13.73 -0.82
CA GLY A 34 10.21 -13.01 -0.80
C GLY A 34 10.59 -11.61 -0.34
N ARG A 35 10.46 -10.66 -1.24
CA ARG A 35 10.83 -9.27 -1.02
C ARG A 35 9.92 -8.79 0.09
N HIS A 36 10.35 -9.00 1.33
CA HIS A 36 9.71 -8.47 2.51
C HIS A 36 9.77 -6.97 2.30
N ARG A 37 8.68 -6.44 1.76
CA ARG A 37 8.59 -5.02 1.46
C ARG A 37 8.42 -4.40 2.83
N ASP A 38 9.57 -4.05 3.42
CA ASP A 38 9.62 -3.43 4.74
C ASP A 38 8.58 -2.31 4.79
N ALA A 39 7.99 -2.05 5.95
CA ALA A 39 7.02 -0.97 6.07
C ALA A 39 7.65 0.36 5.60
N VAL A 40 6.92 1.18 4.85
CA VAL A 40 7.39 2.53 4.48
C VAL A 40 7.39 3.39 5.72
N THR A 41 8.57 3.66 6.26
CA THR A 41 8.75 4.67 7.30
C THR A 41 9.04 6.02 6.68
N VAL A 42 8.79 7.10 7.42
CA VAL A 42 9.22 8.46 7.05
C VAL A 42 10.70 8.50 6.70
N GLU A 43 11.51 7.68 7.38
CA GLU A 43 12.94 7.55 7.14
C GLU A 43 13.27 7.06 5.72
N ARG A 44 12.49 6.12 5.16
CA ARG A 44 12.71 5.64 3.79
C ARG A 44 12.44 6.72 2.74
N LEU A 45 11.60 7.71 3.05
CA LEU A 45 11.31 8.82 2.15
C LEU A 45 12.37 9.92 2.22
N ARG A 46 13.38 9.83 3.09
CA ARG A 46 14.43 10.85 3.15
C ARG A 46 15.22 10.89 1.84
N CYS A 47 15.41 12.11 1.36
CA CYS A 47 16.31 12.39 0.27
C CYS A 47 17.74 11.99 0.68
N LYS A 48 18.38 11.13 -0.12
CA LYS A 48 19.74 10.64 0.16
C LYS A 48 20.81 11.73 0.09
N GLU A 49 20.57 12.78 -0.69
CA GLU A 49 21.51 13.87 -0.89
C GLU A 49 21.45 14.91 0.24
N HIS A 50 20.25 15.24 0.69
CA HIS A 50 20.02 16.35 1.63
C HIS A 50 19.61 15.91 3.04
N GLY A 51 19.27 14.63 3.23
CA GLY A 51 18.73 14.07 4.47
C GLY A 51 17.35 14.61 4.86
N GLN A 52 16.74 15.47 4.04
CA GLN A 52 15.42 16.04 4.29
C GLN A 52 14.31 15.08 3.85
N GLU A 53 13.14 15.19 4.48
CA GLU A 53 11.97 14.39 4.13
C GLU A 53 11.55 14.62 2.67
N GLY A 54 11.30 13.53 1.95
CA GLY A 54 10.76 13.54 0.60
C GLY A 54 9.25 13.75 0.62
N SER A 55 8.84 15.01 0.70
CA SER A 55 7.42 15.42 0.80
C SER A 55 6.84 15.97 -0.51
N LEU A 56 7.66 16.10 -1.55
CA LEU A 56 7.30 16.70 -2.83
C LEU A 56 7.51 15.71 -3.98
N TYR A 57 6.87 15.97 -5.12
CA TYR A 57 7.01 15.19 -6.33
C TYR A 57 7.35 16.08 -7.53
N CYS A 58 8.39 15.72 -8.25
CA CYS A 58 8.76 16.36 -9.51
C CYS A 58 8.04 15.68 -10.67
N ARG A 59 7.18 16.40 -11.40
CA ARG A 59 6.44 15.83 -12.54
C ARG A 59 7.33 15.45 -13.73
N PRO A 60 8.27 16.30 -14.19
CA PRO A 60 9.14 15.94 -15.32
C PRO A 60 10.00 14.71 -15.06
N ASP A 61 10.56 14.58 -13.85
CA ASP A 61 11.49 13.50 -13.51
C ASP A 61 10.79 12.26 -12.94
N GLU A 62 9.49 12.36 -12.70
CA GLU A 62 8.63 11.37 -12.06
C GLU A 62 9.20 10.81 -10.74
N ARG A 63 9.69 11.71 -9.86
CA ARG A 63 10.39 11.33 -8.62
C ARG A 63 9.88 12.06 -7.40
N ILE A 64 9.87 11.35 -6.27
CA ILE A 64 9.72 11.95 -4.94
C ILE A 64 11.03 12.65 -4.57
N ILE A 65 10.92 13.90 -4.14
CA ILE A 65 12.06 14.77 -3.82
C ILE A 65 11.81 15.51 -2.50
N CYS A 66 12.88 16.00 -1.88
CA CYS A 66 12.76 16.89 -0.74
C CYS A 66 12.65 18.37 -1.17
N VAL A 67 12.34 19.24 -0.20
CA VAL A 67 12.25 20.69 -0.45
C VAL A 67 13.56 21.25 -1.01
N VAL A 68 14.73 20.83 -0.50
CA VAL A 68 16.03 21.37 -0.95
C VAL A 68 16.29 21.04 -2.43
N CYS A 69 15.99 19.81 -2.85
CA CYS A 69 16.03 19.40 -4.26
C CYS A 69 15.20 20.33 -5.15
N ALA A 70 14.02 20.76 -4.70
CA ALA A 70 13.10 21.60 -5.46
C ALA A 70 13.55 23.06 -5.58
N VAL A 71 14.13 23.65 -4.53
CA VAL A 71 14.52 25.08 -4.55
C VAL A 71 15.94 25.33 -5.00
N GLN A 72 16.87 24.41 -4.70
CA GLN A 72 18.32 24.63 -4.89
C GLN A 72 19.02 23.47 -5.60
N GLY A 73 18.39 22.29 -5.70
CA GLY A 73 18.98 21.11 -6.35
C GLY A 73 18.63 20.98 -7.84
N GLU A 74 18.78 19.75 -8.34
CA GLU A 74 18.61 19.40 -9.76
C GLU A 74 17.18 19.62 -10.29
N HIS A 75 16.20 19.71 -9.41
CA HIS A 75 14.78 19.86 -9.76
C HIS A 75 14.31 21.32 -9.75
N ARG A 76 15.24 22.28 -9.64
CA ARG A 76 14.93 23.70 -9.61
C ARG A 76 14.30 24.15 -10.92
N GLY A 77 13.10 24.70 -10.84
CA GLY A 77 12.33 25.20 -12.00
C GLY A 77 11.47 24.13 -12.68
N HIS A 78 11.48 22.89 -12.20
CA HIS A 78 10.53 21.87 -12.65
C HIS A 78 9.15 22.10 -12.01
N GLU A 79 8.12 21.51 -12.62
CA GLU A 79 6.79 21.49 -12.03
C GLU A 79 6.75 20.53 -10.84
N ILE A 80 6.65 21.10 -9.64
CA ILE A 80 6.62 20.37 -8.38
C ILE A 80 5.22 20.39 -7.80
N ILE A 81 4.73 19.22 -7.38
CA ILE A 81 3.40 19.03 -6.78
C ILE A 81 3.52 18.23 -5.48
N THR A 82 2.45 18.19 -4.69
CA THR A 82 2.40 17.35 -3.48
C THR A 82 2.28 15.86 -3.82
N LEU A 83 2.65 14.98 -2.88
CA LEU A 83 2.51 13.52 -3.05
C LEU A 83 1.07 13.09 -3.35
N ARG A 84 0.08 13.76 -2.72
CA ARG A 84 -1.34 13.48 -2.95
C ARG A 84 -1.75 13.81 -4.37
N GLU A 85 -1.35 14.98 -4.87
CA GLU A 85 -1.61 15.40 -6.24
C GLU A 85 -0.91 14.48 -7.24
N ALA A 86 0.32 14.07 -6.96
CA ALA A 86 1.07 13.13 -7.78
C ALA A 86 0.36 11.78 -7.91
N TYR A 87 -0.13 11.21 -6.79
CA TYR A 87 -0.90 9.98 -6.81
C TYR A 87 -2.16 10.10 -7.67
N LEU A 88 -2.92 11.19 -7.51
CA LEU A 88 -4.14 11.42 -8.30
C LEU A 88 -3.83 11.62 -9.78
N TRP A 89 -2.79 12.38 -10.10
CA TRP A 89 -2.34 12.62 -11.46
C TRP A 89 -1.90 11.32 -12.13
N GLN A 90 -1.05 10.52 -11.49
CA GLN A 90 -0.57 9.26 -12.04
C GLN A 90 -1.71 8.25 -12.19
N LYS A 91 -2.64 8.20 -11.23
CA LYS A 91 -3.84 7.37 -11.30
C LYS A 91 -4.76 7.76 -12.47
N SER A 92 -4.80 9.04 -12.83
CA SER A 92 -5.66 9.54 -13.91
C SER A 92 -5.14 9.28 -15.33
N LYS A 93 -3.85 8.99 -15.50
CA LYS A 93 -3.31 8.59 -16.81
C LYS A 93 -4.01 7.30 -17.27
N ALA A 94 -4.14 7.05 -18.57
CA ALA A 94 -4.56 5.73 -19.06
C ALA A 94 -3.36 4.77 -19.02
N GLY A 95 -3.53 3.56 -18.48
CA GLY A 95 -2.53 2.48 -18.55
C GLY A 95 -2.43 1.89 -19.94
N VAL A 96 -1.48 0.98 -20.13
CA VAL A 96 -1.42 0.16 -21.34
C VAL A 96 -2.52 -0.89 -21.29
N ASP A 97 -3.36 -0.95 -22.33
CA ASP A 97 -4.30 -2.05 -22.49
C ASP A 97 -3.55 -3.29 -23.00
N LEU A 98 -3.08 -4.12 -22.06
CA LEU A 98 -2.33 -5.33 -22.37
C LEU A 98 -3.20 -6.37 -23.10
N LEU A 99 -4.52 -6.38 -22.87
CA LEU A 99 -5.42 -7.30 -23.55
C LEU A 99 -5.49 -6.97 -25.03
N SER A 100 -5.81 -5.71 -25.36
CA SER A 100 -5.85 -5.25 -26.75
C SER A 100 -4.49 -5.37 -27.42
N SER A 101 -3.40 -5.02 -26.72
CA SER A 101 -2.04 -5.15 -27.26
C SER A 101 -1.68 -6.60 -27.61
N THR A 102 -2.08 -7.56 -26.76
CA THR A 102 -1.88 -9.00 -27.02
C THR A 102 -2.68 -9.47 -28.23
N GLN A 103 -3.94 -9.01 -28.34
CA GLN A 103 -4.79 -9.36 -29.47
C GLN A 103 -4.27 -8.79 -30.80
N GLU A 104 -3.83 -7.52 -30.80
CA GLU A 104 -3.21 -6.90 -31.97
C GLU A 104 -1.94 -7.61 -32.41
N MET A 105 -1.08 -8.01 -31.46
CA MET A 105 0.12 -8.78 -31.75
C MET A 105 -0.22 -10.13 -32.41
N ALA A 106 -1.21 -10.86 -31.88
CA ALA A 106 -1.66 -12.12 -32.45
C ALA A 106 -2.15 -11.96 -33.89
N GLU A 107 -2.95 -10.93 -34.18
CA GLU A 107 -3.44 -10.64 -35.53
C GLU A 107 -2.29 -10.24 -36.49
N LYS A 108 -1.33 -9.44 -36.02
CA LYS A 108 -0.13 -9.07 -36.78
C LYS A 108 0.71 -10.28 -37.17
N ILE A 109 0.91 -11.22 -36.25
CA ILE A 109 1.64 -12.47 -36.52
C ILE A 109 0.86 -13.35 -37.51
N LYS A 110 -0.44 -13.54 -37.26
CA LYS A 110 -1.32 -14.36 -38.11
C LYS A 110 -1.39 -13.83 -39.54
N SER A 111 -1.49 -12.52 -39.71
CA SER A 111 -1.49 -11.85 -41.02
C SER A 111 -0.20 -12.18 -41.79
N LYS A 112 0.96 -12.03 -41.15
CA LYS A 112 2.26 -12.31 -41.79
C LYS A 112 2.46 -13.78 -42.10
N TRP A 113 2.06 -14.68 -41.20
CA TRP A 113 2.05 -16.12 -41.43
C TRP A 113 1.24 -16.52 -42.67
N THR A 114 0.07 -15.90 -42.87
CA THR A 114 -0.85 -16.25 -43.97
C THR A 114 -0.42 -15.66 -45.32
N SER A 115 0.38 -14.59 -45.32
CA SER A 115 0.76 -13.86 -46.53
C SER A 115 1.90 -14.48 -47.36
N SER A 116 2.64 -15.47 -46.83
CA SER A 116 3.79 -16.14 -47.52
C SER A 116 4.84 -15.21 -48.14
N GLU A 117 5.00 -13.99 -47.61
CA GLU A 117 5.97 -13.00 -48.10
C GLU A 117 7.39 -13.18 -47.52
N LEU A 118 7.53 -13.95 -46.45
CA LEU A 118 8.74 -14.05 -45.64
C LEU A 118 9.34 -15.46 -45.65
N SER A 119 10.67 -15.54 -45.58
CA SER A 119 11.34 -16.80 -45.25
C SER A 119 11.02 -17.23 -43.82
N THR A 120 11.33 -18.48 -43.47
CA THR A 120 11.18 -19.00 -42.11
C THR A 120 11.98 -18.19 -41.10
N GLU A 121 13.23 -17.83 -41.42
CA GLU A 121 14.10 -17.03 -40.57
C GLU A 121 13.54 -15.62 -40.34
N GLN A 122 13.04 -14.98 -41.40
CA GLN A 122 12.44 -13.64 -41.32
C GLN A 122 11.13 -13.65 -40.50
N LEU A 123 10.35 -14.72 -40.60
CA LEU A 123 9.12 -14.87 -39.83
C LEU A 123 9.41 -15.11 -38.35
N GLU A 124 10.43 -15.92 -38.03
CA GLU A 124 10.90 -16.12 -36.65
C GLU A 124 11.36 -14.80 -36.03
N GLU A 125 12.20 -14.04 -36.74
CA GLU A 125 12.66 -12.73 -36.28
C GLU A 125 11.47 -11.77 -36.06
N TYR A 126 10.52 -11.73 -36.98
CA TYR A 126 9.31 -10.91 -36.84
C TYR A 126 8.49 -11.28 -35.61
N VAL A 127 8.27 -12.58 -35.36
CA VAL A 127 7.55 -13.07 -34.18
C VAL A 127 8.27 -12.63 -32.91
N ASN A 128 9.58 -12.84 -32.82
CA ASN A 128 10.38 -12.41 -31.66
C ASN A 128 10.25 -10.90 -31.41
N GLN A 129 10.34 -10.08 -32.47
CA GLN A 129 10.13 -8.63 -32.36
C GLN A 129 8.74 -8.25 -31.84
N GLN A 130 7.68 -8.95 -32.27
CA GLN A 130 6.32 -8.70 -31.77
C GLN A 130 6.18 -9.04 -30.28
N PHE A 131 6.81 -10.13 -29.82
CA PHE A 131 6.84 -10.50 -28.41
C PHE A 131 7.71 -9.56 -27.57
N ASP A 132 8.84 -9.09 -28.10
CA ASP A 132 9.69 -8.11 -27.42
C ASP A 132 8.94 -6.80 -27.17
N GLU A 133 8.13 -6.33 -28.12
CA GLU A 133 7.29 -5.14 -27.90
C GLU A 133 6.22 -5.41 -26.84
N LEU A 134 5.56 -6.58 -26.84
CA LEU A 134 4.60 -6.91 -25.77
C LEU A 134 5.29 -6.96 -24.40
N HIS A 135 6.47 -7.58 -24.29
CA HIS A 135 7.25 -7.61 -23.06
C HIS A 135 7.61 -6.19 -22.58
N ARG A 136 7.97 -5.29 -23.51
CA ARG A 136 8.21 -3.88 -23.21
C ARG A 136 6.98 -3.21 -22.62
N LEU A 137 5.81 -3.41 -23.24
CA LEU A 137 4.53 -2.88 -22.77
C LEU A 137 4.15 -3.40 -21.37
N VAL A 138 4.33 -4.70 -21.12
CA VAL A 138 4.10 -5.32 -19.80
C VAL A 138 4.99 -4.66 -18.74
N ARG A 139 6.29 -4.51 -19.02
CA ARG A 139 7.24 -3.88 -18.08
C ARG A 139 6.88 -2.41 -17.78
N LEU A 140 6.42 -1.67 -18.79
CA LEU A 140 5.98 -0.28 -18.60
C LEU A 140 4.76 -0.20 -17.69
N GLU A 141 3.78 -1.09 -17.89
CA GLU A 141 2.57 -1.11 -17.05
C GLU A 141 2.88 -1.58 -15.62
N GLU A 142 3.80 -2.54 -15.46
CA GLU A 142 4.32 -2.95 -14.15
C GLU A 142 5.00 -1.77 -13.44
N GLN A 143 5.96 -1.09 -14.10
CA GLN A 143 6.68 0.05 -13.53
C GLN A 143 5.70 1.16 -13.11
N ARG A 144 4.74 1.47 -13.97
CA ARG A 144 3.69 2.46 -13.70
C ARG A 144 2.87 2.06 -12.48
N THR A 145 2.47 0.80 -12.37
CA THR A 145 1.68 0.29 -11.25
C THR A 145 2.47 0.34 -9.95
N LEU A 146 3.73 -0.10 -9.97
CA LEU A 146 4.64 -0.01 -8.83
C LEU A 146 4.84 1.44 -8.37
N HIS A 147 5.04 2.37 -9.29
CA HIS A 147 5.15 3.80 -8.99
C HIS A 147 3.89 4.35 -8.32
N LEU A 148 2.71 3.93 -8.77
CA LEU A 148 1.45 4.31 -8.15
C LEU A 148 1.34 3.79 -6.72
N VAL A 149 1.83 2.57 -6.46
CA VAL A 149 1.88 2.00 -5.11
C VAL A 149 2.86 2.79 -4.24
N ASP A 150 4.05 3.10 -4.74
CA ASP A 150 5.08 3.89 -4.04
C ASP A 150 4.59 5.32 -3.70
N LEU A 151 3.81 5.94 -4.58
CA LEU A 151 3.16 7.23 -4.31
C LEU A 151 2.07 7.12 -3.24
N LYS A 152 1.26 6.06 -3.27
CA LYS A 152 0.16 5.84 -2.31
C LYS A 152 0.69 5.62 -0.90
N GLU A 153 1.45 4.55 -0.70
CA GLU A 153 2.84 4.74 -0.30
C GLU A 153 3.22 5.89 0.64
N ALA A 154 4.07 6.72 0.06
CA ALA A 154 4.62 7.93 0.61
C ALA A 154 3.56 8.92 1.10
N PHE A 155 2.47 9.12 0.34
CA PHE A 155 1.41 10.03 0.72
C PHE A 155 0.74 9.62 2.05
N LEU A 156 0.42 8.33 2.22
CA LEU A 156 -0.21 7.85 3.46
C LEU A 156 0.78 7.88 4.63
N THR A 157 2.05 7.56 4.40
CA THR A 157 3.09 7.67 5.43
C THR A 157 3.27 9.13 5.90
N ALA A 158 3.34 10.08 4.98
CA ALA A 158 3.44 11.51 5.31
C ALA A 158 2.21 12.01 6.09
N GLN A 159 1.00 11.63 5.66
CA GLN A 159 -0.24 11.97 6.36
C GLN A 159 -0.29 11.38 7.77
N ALA A 160 0.15 10.13 7.96
CA ALA A 160 0.21 9.52 9.28
C ALA A 160 1.22 10.24 10.19
N ALA A 161 2.39 10.62 9.67
CA ALA A 161 3.40 11.36 10.41
C ALA A 161 2.90 12.73 10.88
N GLU A 162 2.21 13.47 10.01
CA GLU A 162 1.57 14.75 10.35
C GLU A 162 0.55 14.57 11.49
N LYS A 163 -0.32 13.55 11.39
CA LYS A 163 -1.34 13.28 12.42
C LYS A 163 -0.72 12.86 13.76
N ILE A 164 0.36 12.09 13.74
CA ILE A 164 1.11 11.75 14.96
C ILE A 164 1.67 13.02 15.60
N ALA A 165 2.31 13.89 14.81
CA ALA A 165 2.87 15.14 15.32
C ALA A 165 1.80 16.05 15.95
N GLU A 166 0.63 16.19 15.32
CA GLU A 166 -0.52 16.92 15.88
C GLU A 166 -0.96 16.33 17.24
N ILE A 167 -1.11 15.01 17.33
CA ILE A 167 -1.51 14.32 18.56
C ILE A 167 -0.46 14.51 19.65
N THR A 168 0.83 14.43 19.30
CA THR A 168 1.94 14.65 20.25
C THR A 168 1.87 16.04 20.87
N VAL A 169 1.71 17.09 20.06
CA VAL A 169 1.59 18.47 20.56
C VAL A 169 0.37 18.64 21.47
N HIS A 170 -0.78 18.07 21.10
CA HIS A 170 -1.96 18.10 21.94
C HIS A 170 -1.78 17.36 23.27
N THR A 171 -1.08 16.22 23.24
CA THR A 171 -0.78 15.42 24.42
C THR A 171 0.15 16.16 25.37
N GLU A 172 1.21 16.78 24.86
CA GLU A 172 2.15 17.60 25.64
C GLU A 172 1.44 18.76 26.32
N ARG A 173 0.58 19.47 25.59
CA ARG A 173 -0.24 20.55 26.17
C ARG A 173 -1.13 20.06 27.31
N LEU A 174 -1.83 18.93 27.13
CA LEU A 174 -2.67 18.37 28.19
C LEU A 174 -1.84 17.96 29.41
N GLN A 175 -0.63 17.43 29.21
CA GLN A 175 0.29 17.09 30.30
C GLN A 175 0.75 18.35 31.06
N GLU A 176 1.04 19.44 30.37
CA GLU A 176 1.38 20.73 31.00
C GLU A 176 0.20 21.29 31.81
N GLU A 177 -1.01 21.28 31.26
CA GLU A 177 -2.23 21.71 31.95
C GLU A 177 -2.48 20.85 33.22
N MET A 178 -2.32 19.52 33.13
CA MET A 178 -2.42 18.62 34.28
C MET A 178 -1.36 18.90 35.34
N ALA A 179 -0.10 19.14 34.95
CA ALA A 179 0.98 19.48 35.87
C ALA A 179 0.71 20.80 36.58
N ALA A 180 0.22 21.81 35.87
CA ALA A 180 -0.16 23.10 36.44
C ALA A 180 -1.28 22.96 37.48
N ILE A 181 -2.33 22.19 37.16
CA ILE A 181 -3.43 21.91 38.10
C ILE A 181 -2.91 21.17 39.34
N THR A 182 -2.06 20.16 39.15
CA THR A 182 -1.48 19.37 40.25
C THR A 182 -0.64 20.26 41.17
N GLN A 183 0.15 21.18 40.61
CA GLN A 183 0.92 22.15 41.38
C GLN A 183 0.03 23.12 42.15
N GLN A 184 -1.05 23.62 41.52
CA GLN A 184 -2.02 24.51 42.18
C GLN A 184 -2.73 23.81 43.35
N LEU A 185 -3.15 22.56 43.18
CA LEU A 185 -3.77 21.77 44.25
C LEU A 185 -2.79 21.58 45.42
N GLY A 186 -1.55 21.17 45.14
CA GLY A 186 -0.53 21.00 46.18
C GLY A 186 -0.19 22.31 46.93
N ALA A 187 -0.25 23.46 46.26
CA ALA A 187 -0.06 24.76 46.90
C ALA A 187 -1.23 25.14 47.82
N LEU A 188 -2.47 24.83 47.42
CA LEU A 188 -3.66 25.05 48.24
C LEU A 188 -3.65 24.18 49.51
N ASP A 189 -3.25 22.91 49.40
CA ASP A 189 -3.16 22.00 50.55
C ASP A 189 -2.14 22.52 51.59
N GLN A 190 -0.96 22.94 51.15
CA GLN A 190 0.07 23.52 52.02
C GLN A 190 -0.36 24.84 52.67
N ALA A 191 -1.11 25.68 51.96
CA ALA A 191 -1.66 26.92 52.51
C ALA A 191 -2.74 26.66 53.58
N GLY A 192 -3.52 25.58 53.44
CA GLY A 192 -4.46 25.11 54.45
C GLY A 192 -3.78 24.64 55.73
N GLU A 193 -2.62 23.97 55.61
CA GLU A 193 -1.85 23.47 56.75
C GLU A 193 -1.01 24.55 57.46
N ALA A 194 -0.55 25.58 56.73
CA ALA A 194 0.27 26.67 57.28
C ALA A 194 -0.51 27.73 58.11
N ASN A 195 -1.83 27.62 58.23
CA ASN A 195 -2.65 28.52 59.05
C ASN A 195 -3.27 27.84 60.30
N PRO A 196 -2.49 27.49 61.33
CA PRO A 196 -3.03 26.93 62.56
C PRO A 196 -3.36 28.04 63.58
N ARG A 197 -4.27 28.98 63.27
CA ARG A 197 -4.89 29.86 64.28
C ARG A 197 -6.31 30.28 63.93
N GLN A 198 -7.28 29.44 64.30
CA GLN A 198 -8.25 29.75 65.35
C GLN A 198 -9.15 28.53 65.59
N GLY A 199 -8.76 27.72 66.58
CA GLY A 199 -9.73 26.87 67.27
C GLY A 199 -10.61 27.75 68.14
N ALA A 200 -11.88 27.88 67.77
CA ALA A 200 -12.95 28.20 68.69
C ALA A 200 -14.14 27.31 68.34
N ALA A 201 -14.50 26.46 69.30
CA ALA A 201 -15.55 25.47 69.21
C ALA A 201 -16.87 26.05 68.69
N VAL A 202 -17.49 25.38 67.71
CA VAL A 202 -18.95 25.45 67.51
C VAL A 202 -19.45 24.05 67.22
N SER A 203 -20.24 23.55 68.16
CA SER A 203 -20.98 22.30 68.10
C SER A 203 -21.90 22.22 66.87
N GLN A 204 -22.03 21.01 66.33
CA GLN A 204 -22.91 20.62 65.23
C GLN A 204 -24.37 21.03 65.45
N PRO A 205 -25.16 21.10 64.36
CA PRO A 205 -26.27 20.16 64.29
C PRO A 205 -26.28 19.37 62.97
N THR A 206 -26.59 18.09 63.11
CA THR A 206 -26.84 17.10 62.06
C THR A 206 -27.97 17.53 61.13
N ARG A 207 -27.75 17.44 59.81
CA ARG A 207 -28.84 17.22 58.84
C ARG A 207 -28.41 16.09 57.90
N ASP A 208 -29.09 14.96 58.06
CA ASP A 208 -29.01 13.81 57.18
C ASP A 208 -29.32 14.21 55.74
N VAL A 209 -28.40 13.93 54.82
CA VAL A 209 -28.71 13.78 53.39
C VAL A 209 -28.27 12.38 53.01
N LEU A 210 -29.27 11.51 52.91
CA LEU A 210 -29.16 10.13 52.48
C LEU A 210 -28.75 10.10 51.00
N LEU A 211 -27.53 9.67 50.70
CA LEU A 211 -27.12 9.32 49.32
C LEU A 211 -27.85 8.02 48.89
N PRO A 212 -28.46 7.96 47.70
CA PRO A 212 -28.89 6.67 47.14
C PRO A 212 -27.68 5.87 46.63
N PRO A 213 -27.75 4.52 46.66
CA PRO A 213 -26.62 3.67 46.29
C PRO A 213 -26.36 3.67 44.78
N LEU A 214 -25.08 3.69 44.42
CA LEU A 214 -24.59 3.52 43.05
C LEU A 214 -24.83 2.08 42.58
N SER A 215 -25.65 1.90 41.55
CA SER A 215 -25.83 0.62 40.86
C SER A 215 -24.56 0.26 40.07
N ARG A 216 -24.01 -0.94 40.32
CA ARG A 216 -22.89 -1.55 39.58
C ARG A 216 -23.25 -1.76 38.10
N PRO A 217 -22.30 -1.64 37.16
CA PRO A 217 -22.52 -2.07 35.78
C PRO A 217 -22.50 -3.61 35.71
N LEU A 218 -23.53 -4.18 35.08
CA LEU A 218 -23.57 -5.57 34.64
C LEU A 218 -22.79 -5.68 33.32
N PHE A 219 -21.68 -6.41 33.36
CA PHE A 219 -21.12 -7.06 32.18
C PHE A 219 -22.13 -8.08 31.66
N LEU A 220 -22.53 -7.98 30.39
CA LEU A 220 -22.93 -9.15 29.61
C LEU A 220 -22.78 -8.89 28.10
N ALA A 221 -22.21 -9.91 27.47
CA ALA A 221 -21.78 -10.01 26.09
C ALA A 221 -22.93 -9.95 25.07
N GLY A 222 -22.58 -9.60 23.83
CA GLY A 222 -23.42 -9.75 22.65
C GLY A 222 -22.55 -9.93 21.41
N ALA A 223 -22.91 -10.96 20.65
CA ALA A 223 -22.23 -11.57 19.50
C ALA A 223 -22.01 -10.66 18.27
#